data_AF-A0A7X8DJP5-F1
#
_entry.id   AF-A0A7X8DJP5-F1
#
_cell.length_a   1.000
_cell.length_b   1.000
_cell.length_c   1.000
_cell.angle_alpha   90.00
_cell.angle_beta   90.00
_cell.angle_gamma   90.00
#
_symmetry.space_group_name_H-M   'P 1'
#
loop_
_entity.id
_entity.type
_entity.pdbx_description
1 polymer ?
#
loop_
_entity_poly.entity_id
_entity_poly.type
_entity_poly.pdbx_seq_one_letter_code
_entity_poly.pdbx_strand_id
1 'polypeptide(L)'
;MRYYSHPKKLMIEHLMEVRDISIDQVPDEYRQAYEIISLCHDFGKYTTFFQEYMLKHGQSKSNLSNHGFISAIFGGYLGFKRYGKG
;
A
#
# COMPACT_ATOMS: atom_id res chain seq x y z
N MET A 1 -8.01 -4.21 15.26
CA MET A 1 -7.39 -5.34 14.53
C MET A 1 -5.99 -4.92 14.10
N ARG A 2 -4.99 -5.81 14.16
CA ARG A 2 -3.64 -5.53 13.65
C ARG A 2 -3.52 -6.05 12.22
N TYR A 3 -2.90 -5.28 11.33
CA TYR A 3 -2.68 -5.65 9.93
C TYR A 3 -1.19 -5.78 9.65
N TYR A 4 -0.86 -6.75 8.83
CA TYR A 4 0.52 -7.14 8.59
C TYR A 4 0.86 -7.10 7.10
N SER A 5 2.04 -6.56 6.77
CA SER A 5 2.60 -6.63 5.42
C SER A 5 3.21 -8.00 5.14
N HIS A 6 3.73 -8.62 6.20
CA HIS A 6 4.36 -9.94 6.28
C HIS A 6 4.08 -10.52 7.67
N PRO A 7 4.19 -11.84 7.91
CA PRO A 7 3.79 -12.49 9.18
C PRO A 7 4.34 -11.89 10.48
N LYS A 8 5.40 -11.06 10.43
CA LYS A 8 6.02 -10.41 11.60
C LYS A 8 6.22 -8.89 11.45
N LYS A 9 5.62 -8.26 10.43
CA LYS A 9 5.82 -6.84 10.14
C LYS A 9 4.49 -6.13 10.00
N LEU A 10 4.25 -5.08 10.80
CA LEU A 10 3.00 -4.35 10.71
C LEU A 10 2.91 -3.58 9.39
N MET A 11 1.68 -3.42 8.89
CA MET A 11 1.43 -2.64 7.69
C MET A 11 1.89 -1.20 7.85
N ILE A 12 1.60 -0.56 8.99
CA ILE A 12 1.95 0.85 9.22
C ILE A 12 3.46 1.07 9.23
N GLU A 13 4.21 0.18 9.90
CA GLU A 13 5.68 0.20 9.93
C GLU A 13 6.24 0.05 8.52
N HIS A 14 5.76 -0.95 7.78
CA HIS A 14 6.19 -1.19 6.40
C HIS A 14 5.94 -0.01 5.47
N LEU A 15 4.76 0.62 5.53
CA LEU A 15 4.44 1.76 4.67
C LEU A 15 5.31 2.98 5.01
N MET A 16 5.54 3.24 6.31
CA MET A 16 6.41 4.34 6.76
C MET A 16 7.86 4.10 6.34
N GLU A 17 8.40 2.90 6.54
CA GLU A 17 9.76 2.55 6.11
C GLU A 17 9.93 2.72 4.60
N VAL A 18 8.99 2.21 3.79
CA VAL A 18 9.07 2.35 2.33
C VAL A 18 9.10 3.81 1.92
N ARG A 19 8.26 4.66 2.52
CA ARG A 19 8.28 6.11 2.27
C ARG A 19 9.64 6.70 2.67
N ASP A 20 10.08 6.45 3.89
CA ASP A 20 11.23 7.12 4.49
C ASP A 20 12.56 6.72 3.83
N ILE A 21 12.64 5.54 3.22
CA ILE A 21 13.85 5.07 2.51
C ILE A 21 14.17 5.94 1.28
N SER A 22 13.18 6.49 0.57
CA SER A 22 13.46 7.21 -0.68
C SER A 22 12.84 8.60 -0.80
N ILE A 23 12.01 9.05 0.14
CA ILE A 23 11.36 10.38 0.07
C ILE A 23 12.36 11.53 -0.10
N ASP A 24 13.55 11.42 0.49
CA ASP A 24 14.62 12.42 0.41
C ASP A 24 15.48 12.31 -0.86
N GLN A 25 15.39 11.18 -1.57
CA GLN A 25 16.08 10.92 -2.85
C GLN A 25 15.23 11.34 -4.06
N VAL A 26 13.96 11.65 -3.83
CA VAL A 26 13.00 12.06 -4.86
C VAL A 26 13.09 13.57 -5.06
N PRO A 27 13.15 14.08 -6.31
CA PRO A 27 13.09 15.50 -6.59
C PRO A 27 11.90 16.18 -5.91
N ASP A 28 12.08 17.41 -5.42
CA ASP A 28 11.07 18.13 -4.63
C ASP A 28 9.68 18.16 -5.30
N GLU A 29 9.65 18.32 -6.63
CA GLU A 29 8.43 18.34 -7.45
C GLU A 29 7.64 17.01 -7.43
N TYR A 30 8.31 15.88 -7.19
CA TYR A 30 7.69 14.56 -7.12
C TYR A 30 7.48 14.05 -5.69
N ARG A 31 8.00 14.75 -4.67
CA ARG A 31 7.96 14.29 -3.27
C ARG A 31 6.55 13.94 -2.80
N GLN A 32 5.57 14.79 -3.11
CA GLN A 32 4.17 14.55 -2.74
C GLN A 32 3.55 13.36 -3.50
N ALA A 33 3.91 13.18 -4.78
CA ALA A 33 3.40 12.07 -5.58
C ALA A 33 3.98 10.75 -5.08
N TYR A 34 5.28 10.74 -4.76
CA TYR A 34 5.94 9.63 -4.14
C TYR A 34 5.32 9.28 -2.79
N GLU A 35 5.04 10.27 -1.92
CA GLU A 35 4.39 10.02 -0.63
C GLU A 35 3.04 9.30 -0.79
N ILE A 36 2.22 9.72 -1.76
CA ILE A 36 0.95 9.03 -2.06
C ILE A 36 1.23 7.60 -2.52
N ILE A 37 2.12 7.39 -3.48
CA ILE A 37 2.42 6.08 -4.05
C ILE A 37 2.98 5.13 -2.99
N SER A 38 3.99 5.56 -2.23
CA SER A 38 4.67 4.77 -1.21
C SER A 38 3.71 4.34 -0.10
N LEU A 39 2.78 5.20 0.30
CA LEU A 39 1.80 4.88 1.34
C LEU A 39 0.61 4.06 0.83
N CYS A 40 0.33 4.06 -0.47
CA CYS A 40 -0.85 3.38 -1.05
C CYS A 40 -0.55 2.04 -1.74
N HIS A 41 0.70 1.78 -2.13
CA HIS A 41 1.05 0.62 -2.97
C HIS A 41 0.55 -0.73 -2.42
N ASP A 42 0.51 -0.87 -1.10
CA ASP A 42 0.10 -2.07 -0.38
C ASP A 42 -1.26 -1.92 0.33
N PHE A 43 -2.07 -0.90 0.02
CA PHE A 43 -3.38 -0.69 0.63
C PHE A 43 -4.29 -1.93 0.56
N GLY A 44 -4.26 -2.69 -0.55
CA GLY A 44 -5.03 -3.92 -0.67
C GLY A 44 -4.66 -5.02 0.33
N LYS A 45 -3.50 -4.91 1.01
CA LYS A 45 -3.11 -5.86 2.08
C LYS A 45 -3.98 -5.72 3.32
N TYR A 46 -4.70 -4.61 3.50
CA TYR A 46 -5.68 -4.44 4.59
C TYR A 46 -6.95 -5.30 4.41
N THR A 47 -7.15 -5.92 3.24
CA THR A 47 -8.30 -6.81 3.03
C THR A 47 -8.17 -8.10 3.84
N THR A 48 -9.30 -8.65 4.30
CA THR A 48 -9.34 -9.96 4.98
C THR A 48 -8.82 -11.07 4.06
N PHE A 49 -9.13 -10.99 2.75
CA PHE A 49 -8.62 -11.94 1.75
C PHE A 49 -7.10 -12.00 1.72
N PHE A 50 -6.41 -10.85 1.75
CA PHE A 50 -4.95 -10.83 1.79
C PHE A 50 -4.42 -11.30 3.16
N GLN A 51 -4.98 -10.81 4.27
CA GLN A 51 -4.52 -11.17 5.60
C GLN A 51 -4.66 -12.67 5.86
N GLU A 52 -5.79 -13.29 5.49
CA GLU A 52 -5.98 -14.73 5.61
C GLU A 52 -5.00 -15.51 4.73
N TYR A 53 -4.84 -15.11 3.47
CA TYR A 53 -3.86 -15.71 2.55
C TYR A 53 -2.45 -15.70 3.15
N MET A 54 -2.04 -14.57 3.72
CA MET A 54 -0.71 -14.40 4.30
C MET A 54 -0.55 -15.21 5.60
N LEU A 55 -1.52 -15.15 6.52
CA LEU A 55 -1.47 -15.83 7.82
C LEU A 55 -1.58 -17.36 7.69
N LYS A 56 -2.29 -17.85 6.66
CA LYS A 56 -2.40 -19.29 6.36
C LYS A 56 -1.30 -19.77 5.39
N HIS A 57 -0.20 -19.02 5.25
CA HIS A 57 0.95 -19.40 4.40
C HIS A 57 0.57 -19.79 2.96
N GLY A 58 -0.39 -19.08 2.37
CA GLY A 58 -0.81 -19.29 0.98
C GLY A 58 -1.94 -20.32 0.79
N GLN A 59 -2.38 -21.01 1.84
CA GLN A 59 -3.43 -22.03 1.73
C GLN A 59 -4.79 -21.48 1.28
N SER A 60 -5.07 -20.18 1.50
CA SER A 60 -6.29 -19.49 1.05
C SER A 60 -6.05 -18.51 -0.11
N LYS A 61 -5.03 -18.78 -0.94
CA LYS A 61 -4.75 -17.95 -2.13
C LYS A 61 -5.95 -17.97 -3.07
N SER A 62 -6.37 -16.79 -3.52
CA SER A 62 -7.46 -16.63 -4.48
C SER A 62 -7.25 -15.35 -5.30
N ASN A 63 -8.11 -15.12 -6.29
CA ASN A 63 -8.08 -13.86 -7.03
C ASN A 63 -8.35 -12.64 -6.11
N LEU A 64 -9.08 -12.83 -5.01
CA LEU A 64 -9.40 -11.79 -4.04
C LEU A 64 -8.21 -11.44 -3.13
N SER A 65 -7.20 -12.31 -3.02
CA SER A 65 -5.97 -11.99 -2.26
C SER A 65 -4.98 -11.13 -3.05
N ASN A 66 -5.28 -10.80 -4.32
CA ASN A 66 -4.44 -9.89 -5.11
C ASN A 66 -4.65 -8.43 -4.66
N HIS A 67 -3.71 -7.90 -3.88
CA HIS A 67 -3.78 -6.56 -3.31
C HIS A 67 -3.55 -5.42 -4.34
N GLY A 68 -2.77 -5.67 -5.38
CA GLY A 68 -2.25 -4.60 -6.26
C GLY A 68 -3.32 -3.76 -6.96
N PHE A 69 -4.41 -4.37 -7.45
CA PHE A 69 -5.42 -3.63 -8.22
C PHE A 69 -6.20 -2.64 -7.34
N ILE A 70 -6.65 -3.06 -6.16
CA ILE A 70 -7.36 -2.15 -5.24
C ILE A 70 -6.41 -1.09 -4.66
N SER A 71 -5.13 -1.44 -4.43
CA SER A 71 -4.10 -0.46 -4.08
C SER A 71 -3.96 0.62 -5.16
N ALA A 72 -3.89 0.22 -6.44
CA ALA A 72 -3.75 1.15 -7.55
C ALA A 72 -4.99 2.06 -7.70
N ILE A 73 -6.20 1.52 -7.56
CA ILE A 73 -7.43 2.33 -7.57
C ILE A 73 -7.40 3.37 -6.44
N PHE A 74 -7.04 2.95 -5.23
CA PHE A 74 -7.00 3.85 -4.07
C PHE A 74 -5.93 4.94 -4.23
N GLY A 75 -4.71 4.57 -4.64
CA GLY A 75 -3.64 5.52 -4.92
C GLY A 75 -4.01 6.49 -6.04
N GLY A 76 -4.65 5.99 -7.12
CA GLY A 76 -5.16 6.82 -8.21
C GLY A 76 -6.23 7.81 -7.76
N TYR A 77 -7.20 7.36 -6.94
CA TYR A 77 -8.22 8.24 -6.34
C TYR A 77 -7.58 9.38 -5.53
N LEU A 78 -6.59 9.07 -4.69
CA LEU A 78 -5.88 10.09 -3.91
C LEU A 78 -5.05 11.03 -4.79
N GLY A 79 -4.42 10.49 -5.84
CA GLY A 79 -3.75 11.29 -6.86
C GLY A 79 -4.70 12.28 -7.52
N PHE A 80 -5.88 11.83 -7.97
CA PHE A 80 -6.89 12.73 -8.53
C PHE A 80 -7.41 13.74 -7.51
N LYS A 81 -7.59 13.35 -6.25
CA LYS A 81 -8.00 14.29 -5.20
C LYS A 81 -6.95 15.37 -4.93
N ARG A 82 -5.66 15.03 -5.07
CA ARG A 82 -4.55 15.96 -4.82
C ARG A 82 -4.24 16.85 -6.02
N TYR A 83 -4.25 16.29 -7.23
CA TYR A 83 -3.74 16.93 -8.45
C TYR A 83 -4.81 17.19 -9.51
N GLY A 84 -5.96 16.53 -9.40
CA GLY A 84 -7.07 16.75 -10.32
C GLY A 84 -7.57 18.18 -10.20
N LYS A 85 -7.71 18.86 -11.34
CA LYS A 85 -8.43 20.13 -11.41
C LYS A 85 -9.92 19.80 -11.40
N GLY A 86 -10.58 20.12 -10.29
CA GLY A 86 -12.04 20.24 -10.23
C GLY A 86 -12.47 21.58 -10.80
#